data_AF-A0AAW2RPL4-F1
#
_entry.id   AF-A0AAW2RPL4-F1
#
_cell.length_a   1.000
_cell.length_b   1.000
_cell.length_c   1.000
_cell.angle_alpha   90.00
_cell.angle_beta   90.00
_cell.angle_gamma   90.00
#
_symmetry.space_group_name_H-M   'P 1'
#
loop_
_entity.id
_entity.type
_entity.pdbx_description
1 polymer ?
#
loop_
_entity_poly.entity_id
_entity_poly.type
_entity_poly.pdbx_seq_one_letter_code
_entity_poly.pdbx_strand_id
1 'polypeptide(L)'
;MTTQKPNKVAKESPSPITADETRKMFQQVFHSQPTTVNGWDKCWEDGLTPWDLGSPTPVLVHLNDTGSLPKGRALVPGCGSGYDVVAIASAERHVVGVDLSDNAIKRATELSSRSPNAEHFTFLKTDFFTWCPTQLFDLIFDYTFFCAIEPGLRSQWARKIRDLLKPDGELITLMFPVDDHEGGPPYKVSVADYEEVLHPLGLQATYIAENELAVAPRMSKHIETELKVEFWFLGKISCFSYLPFNFLASRDERTREMEKIRIPSIAMIPSAAVDDN
;
A
#
# COMPACT_ATOMS: atom_id res chain seq x y z
N MET A 1 -16.89 -54.91 40.05
CA MET A 1 -16.15 -54.88 38.76
C MET A 1 -16.36 -53.52 38.13
N THR A 2 -15.33 -52.69 38.20
CA THR A 2 -15.36 -51.27 37.82
C THR A 2 -15.25 -51.15 36.30
N THR A 3 -16.23 -50.49 35.66
CA THR A 3 -16.22 -50.21 34.23
C THR A 3 -15.29 -49.03 33.94
N GLN A 4 -14.17 -49.27 33.25
CA GLN A 4 -13.33 -48.21 32.69
C GLN A 4 -14.05 -47.56 31.49
N LYS A 5 -14.30 -46.25 31.56
CA LYS A 5 -14.67 -45.45 30.38
C LYS A 5 -13.41 -45.15 29.57
N PRO A 6 -13.47 -45.16 28.22
CA PRO A 6 -12.32 -44.91 27.38
C PRO A 6 -11.87 -43.45 27.47
N ASN A 7 -10.55 -43.25 27.59
CA ASN A 7 -9.91 -41.94 27.52
C ASN A 7 -10.14 -41.33 26.13
N LYS A 8 -10.92 -40.25 26.09
CA LYS A 8 -11.10 -39.43 24.89
C LYS A 8 -9.89 -38.51 24.78
N VAL A 9 -8.91 -38.87 23.95
CA VAL A 9 -7.82 -37.97 23.58
C VAL A 9 -8.44 -36.78 22.88
N ALA A 10 -8.44 -35.62 23.54
CA ALA A 10 -8.80 -34.37 22.90
C ALA A 10 -7.78 -34.13 21.77
N LYS A 11 -8.24 -34.08 20.52
CA LYS A 11 -7.43 -33.54 19.43
C LYS A 11 -7.26 -32.06 19.75
N GLU A 12 -6.07 -31.67 20.19
CA GLU A 12 -5.68 -30.27 20.25
C GLU A 12 -5.88 -29.69 18.85
N SER A 13 -6.73 -28.67 18.75
CA SER A 13 -6.82 -27.85 17.54
C SER A 13 -5.45 -27.21 17.32
N PRO A 14 -4.88 -27.26 16.10
CA PRO A 14 -3.59 -26.65 15.85
C PRO A 14 -3.64 -25.17 16.24
N SER A 15 -2.60 -24.70 16.92
CA SER A 15 -2.43 -23.29 17.29
C SER A 15 -2.54 -22.41 16.03
N PRO A 16 -3.04 -21.16 16.15
CA PRO A 16 -3.13 -20.25 15.02
C PRO A 16 -1.75 -20.03 14.39
N ILE A 17 -1.67 -20.14 13.07
CA ILE A 17 -0.44 -19.86 12.31
C ILE A 17 -0.05 -18.40 12.57
N THR A 18 1.21 -18.17 12.91
CA THR A 18 1.74 -16.83 13.17
C THR A 18 1.95 -16.04 11.87
N ALA A 19 2.09 -14.72 11.97
CA ALA A 19 2.37 -13.86 10.82
C ALA A 19 3.72 -14.22 10.15
N ASP A 20 4.73 -14.57 10.94
CA ASP A 20 6.05 -14.97 10.43
C ASP A 20 6.01 -16.34 9.74
N GLU A 21 5.23 -17.29 10.25
CA GLU A 21 5.03 -18.58 9.58
C GLU A 21 4.30 -18.39 8.25
N THR A 22 3.25 -17.56 8.22
CA THR A 22 2.55 -17.23 6.98
C THR A 22 3.50 -16.57 5.98
N ARG A 23 4.37 -15.64 6.42
CA ARG A 23 5.38 -15.01 5.56
C ARG A 23 6.34 -16.04 4.96
N LYS A 24 6.85 -16.97 5.77
CA LYS A 24 7.75 -18.04 5.32
C LYS A 24 7.07 -18.98 4.31
N MET A 25 5.82 -19.36 4.57
CA MET A 25 5.04 -20.19 3.64
C MET A 25 4.84 -19.47 2.30
N PHE A 26 4.45 -18.20 2.35
CA PHE A 26 4.35 -17.36 1.16
C PHE A 26 5.67 -17.32 0.38
N GLN A 27 6.77 -16.98 1.05
CA GLN A 27 8.09 -16.90 0.41
C GLN A 27 8.50 -18.24 -0.20
N GLN A 28 8.25 -19.36 0.48
CA GLN A 28 8.54 -20.68 -0.06
C GLN A 28 7.74 -20.97 -1.35
N VAL A 29 6.44 -20.67 -1.36
CA VAL A 29 5.61 -20.84 -2.57
C VAL A 29 6.10 -19.93 -3.69
N PHE A 30 6.36 -18.66 -3.37
CA PHE A 30 6.85 -17.67 -4.33
C PHE A 30 8.17 -18.09 -5.01
N HIS A 31 9.19 -18.46 -4.23
CA HIS A 31 10.52 -18.78 -4.77
C HIS A 31 10.64 -20.19 -5.36
N SER A 32 9.72 -21.11 -5.03
CA SER A 32 9.74 -22.46 -5.57
C SER A 32 9.19 -22.55 -7.00
N GLN A 33 8.61 -21.46 -7.51
CA GLN A 33 8.06 -21.45 -8.87
C GLN A 33 9.17 -21.43 -9.93
N PRO A 34 9.00 -22.18 -11.03
CA PRO A 34 9.85 -22.01 -12.21
C PRO A 34 9.76 -20.58 -12.74
N THR A 35 10.79 -20.11 -13.43
CA THR A 35 10.82 -18.75 -14.03
C THR A 35 9.69 -18.47 -15.03
N THR A 36 9.05 -19.52 -15.56
CA THR A 36 7.89 -19.42 -16.47
C THR A 36 6.56 -19.22 -15.74
N VAL A 37 6.52 -19.45 -14.43
CA VAL A 37 5.31 -19.34 -13.60
C VAL A 37 5.44 -18.08 -12.75
N ASN A 38 4.43 -17.22 -12.80
CA ASN A 38 4.38 -16.05 -11.95
C ASN A 38 4.13 -16.48 -10.49
N GLY A 39 5.17 -16.39 -9.64
CA GLY A 39 5.08 -16.71 -8.21
C GLY A 39 3.94 -16.00 -7.48
N TRP A 40 3.63 -14.75 -7.86
CA TRP A 40 2.50 -14.01 -7.30
C TRP A 40 1.17 -14.65 -7.64
N ASP A 41 0.97 -15.05 -8.89
CA ASP A 41 -0.27 -15.66 -9.36
C ASP A 41 -0.54 -17.01 -8.68
N LYS A 42 0.53 -17.76 -8.40
CA LYS A 42 0.46 -19.00 -7.62
C LYS A 42 0.05 -18.75 -6.17
N CYS A 43 0.59 -17.72 -5.54
CA CYS A 43 0.19 -17.36 -4.16
C CYS A 43 -1.29 -16.98 -4.09
N TRP A 44 -1.82 -16.27 -5.11
CA TRP A 44 -3.25 -16.00 -5.23
C TRP A 44 -4.09 -17.27 -5.43
N GLU A 45 -3.64 -18.19 -6.28
CA GLU A 45 -4.29 -19.50 -6.50
C GLU A 45 -4.40 -20.30 -5.18
N ASP A 46 -3.33 -20.32 -4.40
CA ASP A 46 -3.25 -21.07 -3.14
C ASP A 46 -3.88 -20.32 -1.94
N GLY A 47 -4.36 -19.09 -2.13
CA GLY A 47 -4.91 -18.25 -1.07
C GLY A 47 -3.88 -17.76 -0.04
N LEU A 48 -2.59 -17.81 -0.37
CA LEU A 48 -1.47 -17.37 0.46
C LEU A 48 -1.17 -15.88 0.19
N THR A 49 -2.07 -15.01 0.66
CA THR A 49 -2.04 -13.57 0.38
C THR A 49 -1.87 -12.72 1.65
N PRO A 50 -0.76 -12.85 2.41
CA PRO A 50 -0.56 -12.15 3.68
C PRO A 50 -0.52 -10.61 3.56
N TRP A 51 -0.36 -10.06 2.36
CA TRP A 51 -0.43 -8.63 2.10
C TRP A 51 -1.87 -8.10 1.97
N ASP A 52 -2.84 -8.96 1.62
CA ASP A 52 -4.23 -8.55 1.40
C ASP A 52 -4.93 -8.27 2.75
N LEU A 53 -5.35 -7.02 2.95
CA LEU A 53 -6.08 -6.59 4.15
C LEU A 53 -7.55 -7.05 4.16
N GLY A 54 -8.09 -7.51 3.03
CA GLY A 54 -9.52 -7.78 2.87
C GLY A 54 -10.40 -6.53 2.92
N SER A 55 -9.79 -5.35 2.93
CA SER A 55 -10.44 -4.04 3.04
C SER A 55 -9.53 -2.94 2.48
N PRO A 56 -10.08 -1.76 2.15
CA PRO A 56 -9.28 -0.62 1.74
C PRO A 56 -8.28 -0.19 2.82
N THR A 57 -7.14 0.32 2.38
CA THR A 57 -6.09 0.83 3.23
C THR A 57 -6.61 2.06 4.01
N PRO A 58 -6.62 2.04 5.37
CA PRO A 58 -7.29 3.08 6.15
C PRO A 58 -6.81 4.50 5.89
N VAL A 59 -5.50 4.70 5.70
CA VAL A 59 -4.97 6.04 5.39
C VAL A 59 -5.40 6.52 4.01
N LEU A 60 -5.54 5.63 3.03
CA LEU A 60 -6.04 6.00 1.71
C LEU A 60 -7.50 6.46 1.79
N VAL A 61 -8.33 5.74 2.55
CA VAL A 61 -9.73 6.13 2.82
C VAL A 61 -9.78 7.49 3.51
N HIS A 62 -8.97 7.71 4.54
CA HIS A 62 -8.90 8.99 5.23
C HIS A 62 -8.51 10.15 4.30
N LEU A 63 -7.47 9.96 3.48
CA LEU A 63 -7.03 10.96 2.51
C LEU A 63 -8.12 11.24 1.45
N ASN A 64 -8.88 10.22 1.06
CA ASN A 64 -10.00 10.39 0.15
C ASN A 64 -11.14 11.20 0.78
N ASP A 65 -11.55 10.84 2.00
CA ASP A 65 -12.69 11.45 2.69
C ASP A 65 -12.43 12.91 3.09
N THR A 66 -11.16 13.25 3.34
CA THR A 66 -10.71 14.63 3.60
C THR A 66 -10.50 15.46 2.34
N GLY A 67 -10.66 14.86 1.14
CA GLY A 67 -10.42 15.55 -0.13
C GLY A 67 -8.94 15.83 -0.42
N SER A 68 -8.04 15.15 0.28
CA SER A 68 -6.58 15.35 0.20
C SER A 68 -5.94 14.69 -1.02
N LEU A 69 -6.62 13.72 -1.64
CA LEU A 69 -6.14 13.04 -2.84
C LEU A 69 -6.42 13.86 -4.12
N PRO A 70 -5.45 13.94 -5.07
CA PRO A 70 -5.67 14.56 -6.37
C PRO A 70 -6.91 14.00 -7.10
N LYS A 71 -7.61 14.86 -7.84
CA LYS A 71 -8.68 14.46 -8.76
C LYS A 71 -8.08 13.98 -10.09
N GLY A 72 -8.90 13.42 -10.99
CA GLY A 72 -8.47 13.00 -12.32
C GLY A 72 -8.13 11.51 -12.40
N ARG A 73 -7.00 11.15 -13.00
CA ARG A 73 -6.61 9.75 -13.20
C ARG A 73 -5.68 9.29 -12.09
N ALA A 74 -6.03 8.20 -11.43
CA ALA A 74 -5.18 7.56 -10.42
C ALA A 74 -4.71 6.16 -10.87
N LEU A 75 -3.52 5.75 -10.44
CA LEU A 75 -2.97 4.42 -10.64
C LEU A 75 -2.67 3.77 -9.29
N VAL A 76 -3.05 2.49 -9.15
CA VAL A 76 -2.62 1.61 -8.06
C VAL A 76 -1.87 0.44 -8.69
N PRO A 77 -0.52 0.42 -8.66
CA PRO A 77 0.26 -0.68 -9.18
C PRO A 77 0.31 -1.85 -8.18
N GLY A 78 0.26 -3.08 -8.67
CA GLY A 78 0.13 -4.26 -7.82
C GLY A 78 -1.19 -4.25 -7.03
N CYS A 79 -2.30 -3.95 -7.70
CA CYS A 79 -3.55 -3.64 -7.01
C CYS A 79 -4.18 -4.82 -6.25
N GLY A 80 -3.72 -6.06 -6.46
CA GLY A 80 -4.24 -7.23 -5.78
C GLY A 80 -5.76 -7.37 -5.92
N SER A 81 -6.46 -7.57 -4.80
CA SER A 81 -7.94 -7.61 -4.73
C SER A 81 -8.64 -6.28 -5.03
N GLY A 82 -7.91 -5.20 -5.31
CA GLY A 82 -8.46 -3.96 -5.85
C GLY A 82 -9.24 -3.08 -4.84
N TYR A 83 -9.15 -3.35 -3.54
CA TYR A 83 -9.88 -2.60 -2.52
C TYR A 83 -9.57 -1.09 -2.56
N ASP A 84 -8.30 -0.72 -2.67
CA ASP A 84 -7.84 0.67 -2.76
C ASP A 84 -8.31 1.36 -4.05
N VAL A 85 -8.35 0.61 -5.15
CA VAL A 85 -8.84 1.10 -6.44
C VAL A 85 -10.31 1.49 -6.35
N VAL A 86 -11.13 0.61 -5.76
CA VAL A 86 -12.57 0.85 -5.63
C VAL A 86 -12.86 1.96 -4.62
N ALA A 87 -12.10 2.03 -3.52
CA ALA A 87 -12.34 2.97 -2.43
C ALA A 87 -12.20 4.44 -2.85
N ILE A 88 -11.27 4.75 -3.75
CA ILE A 88 -11.00 6.13 -4.17
C ILE A 88 -11.61 6.48 -5.53
N ALA A 89 -12.26 5.53 -6.20
CA ALA A 89 -12.95 5.74 -7.46
C ALA A 89 -14.22 6.56 -7.26
N SER A 90 -14.42 7.58 -8.08
CA SER A 90 -15.56 8.49 -8.00
C SER A 90 -15.78 9.21 -9.33
N ALA A 91 -16.87 9.99 -9.43
CA ALA A 91 -17.17 10.82 -10.60
C ALA A 91 -16.04 11.81 -10.95
N GLU A 92 -15.19 12.17 -9.99
CA GLU A 92 -14.05 13.07 -10.18
C GLU A 92 -12.70 12.34 -10.26
N ARG A 93 -12.67 11.01 -10.05
CA ARG A 93 -11.45 10.21 -10.07
C ARG A 93 -11.63 8.85 -10.73
N HIS A 94 -11.03 8.68 -11.91
CA HIS A 94 -10.94 7.38 -12.57
C HIS A 94 -9.68 6.64 -12.14
N VAL A 95 -9.83 5.45 -11.56
CA VAL A 95 -8.72 4.70 -10.96
C VAL A 95 -8.38 3.47 -11.80
N VAL A 96 -7.11 3.33 -12.17
CA VAL A 96 -6.62 2.14 -12.86
C VAL A 96 -5.84 1.29 -11.87
N GLY A 97 -6.29 0.06 -11.65
CA GLY A 97 -5.53 -0.97 -10.94
C GLY A 97 -4.81 -1.85 -11.94
N VAL A 98 -3.51 -2.07 -11.74
CA VAL A 98 -2.75 -3.03 -12.55
C VAL A 98 -2.13 -4.12 -11.68
N ASP A 99 -2.17 -5.35 -12.15
CA ASP A 99 -1.53 -6.49 -11.48
C ASP A 99 -1.01 -7.51 -12.51
N LEU A 100 0.07 -8.19 -12.18
CA LEU A 100 0.66 -9.23 -13.03
C LEU A 100 -0.12 -10.55 -12.94
N SER A 101 -0.80 -10.79 -11.81
CA SER A 101 -1.58 -12.00 -11.52
C SER A 101 -2.96 -11.93 -12.18
N ASP A 102 -3.31 -13.00 -12.90
CA ASP A 102 -4.64 -13.19 -13.46
C ASP A 102 -5.66 -13.49 -12.36
N ASN A 103 -5.27 -14.29 -11.35
CA ASN A 103 -6.10 -14.60 -10.19
C ASN A 103 -6.43 -13.36 -9.35
N ALA A 104 -5.46 -12.44 -9.15
CA ALA A 104 -5.70 -11.17 -8.47
C ALA A 104 -6.76 -10.32 -9.19
N ILE A 105 -6.63 -10.16 -10.51
CA ILE A 105 -7.54 -9.36 -11.33
C ILE A 105 -8.94 -9.96 -11.38
N LYS A 106 -9.04 -11.29 -11.49
CA LYS A 106 -10.33 -12.01 -11.38
C LYS A 106 -11.00 -11.71 -10.04
N ARG A 107 -10.27 -11.88 -8.94
CA ARG A 107 -10.77 -11.60 -7.60
C ARG A 107 -11.21 -10.16 -7.43
N ALA A 108 -10.41 -9.20 -7.88
CA ALA A 108 -10.74 -7.78 -7.82
C ALA A 108 -12.04 -7.47 -8.57
N THR A 109 -12.18 -8.00 -9.79
CA THR A 109 -13.38 -7.84 -10.62
C THR A 109 -14.62 -8.46 -9.97
N GLU A 110 -14.49 -9.65 -9.39
CA GLU A 110 -15.59 -10.34 -8.70
C GLU A 110 -16.08 -9.54 -7.48
N LEU A 111 -15.14 -9.12 -6.62
CA LEU A 111 -15.42 -8.35 -5.40
C LEU A 111 -16.04 -6.99 -5.71
N SER A 112 -15.63 -6.35 -6.80
CA SER A 112 -16.09 -5.01 -7.18
C SER A 112 -17.29 -4.99 -8.12
N SER A 113 -17.81 -6.16 -8.54
CA SER A 113 -18.85 -6.28 -9.58
C SER A 113 -20.15 -5.51 -9.29
N ARG A 114 -20.42 -5.23 -8.01
CA ARG A 114 -21.61 -4.48 -7.54
C ARG A 114 -21.27 -3.10 -7.00
N SER A 115 -20.06 -2.59 -7.26
CA SER A 115 -19.68 -1.26 -6.82
C SER A 115 -20.55 -0.20 -7.50
N PRO A 116 -21.11 0.78 -6.77
CA PRO A 116 -21.84 1.88 -7.38
C PRO A 116 -20.95 2.75 -8.28
N ASN A 117 -19.62 2.70 -8.09
CA ASN A 117 -18.65 3.46 -8.87
C ASN A 117 -17.97 2.60 -9.95
N ALA A 118 -18.61 1.53 -10.43
CA ALA A 118 -18.04 0.59 -11.39
C ALA A 118 -17.54 1.23 -12.70
N GLU A 119 -18.11 2.36 -13.11
CA GLU A 119 -17.70 3.10 -14.30
C GLU A 119 -16.43 3.95 -14.09
N HIS A 120 -15.98 4.12 -12.84
CA HIS A 120 -14.87 4.99 -12.45
C HIS A 120 -13.60 4.22 -12.08
N PHE A 121 -13.53 2.92 -12.36
CA PHE A 121 -12.29 2.18 -12.24
C PHE A 121 -12.09 1.15 -13.35
N THR A 122 -10.86 0.68 -13.49
CA THR A 122 -10.50 -0.37 -14.45
C THR A 122 -9.40 -1.22 -13.86
N PHE A 123 -9.57 -2.55 -13.93
CA PHE A 123 -8.52 -3.50 -13.60
C PHE A 123 -7.88 -4.04 -14.86
N LEU A 124 -6.54 -4.05 -14.92
CA LEU A 124 -5.78 -4.54 -16.05
C LEU A 124 -4.77 -5.59 -15.61
N LYS A 125 -4.85 -6.79 -16.20
CA LYS A 125 -3.81 -7.80 -16.10
C LYS A 125 -2.65 -7.40 -17.00
N THR A 126 -1.59 -6.84 -16.43
CA THR A 126 -0.44 -6.34 -17.18
C THR A 126 0.82 -6.29 -16.31
N ASP A 127 1.97 -6.28 -16.96
CA ASP A 127 3.25 -6.06 -16.29
C ASP A 127 3.51 -4.55 -16.20
N PHE A 128 3.57 -4.04 -14.97
CA PHE A 128 3.84 -2.64 -14.67
C PHE A 128 5.08 -2.10 -15.40
N PHE A 129 6.16 -2.87 -15.54
CA PHE A 129 7.41 -2.38 -16.13
C PHE A 129 7.30 -2.19 -17.65
N THR A 130 6.52 -3.03 -18.33
CA THR A 130 6.38 -3.03 -19.79
C THR A 130 5.11 -2.34 -20.28
N TRP A 131 4.14 -2.09 -19.40
CA TRP A 131 2.86 -1.46 -19.75
C TRP A 131 3.00 0.02 -20.10
N CYS A 132 2.54 0.44 -21.28
CA CYS A 132 2.61 1.82 -21.75
C CYS A 132 1.20 2.37 -22.04
N PRO A 133 0.54 3.01 -21.06
CA PRO A 133 -0.75 3.66 -21.30
C PRO A 133 -0.61 4.91 -22.15
N THR A 134 -1.68 5.31 -22.83
CA THR A 134 -1.73 6.52 -23.66
C THR A 134 -1.96 7.80 -22.84
N GLN A 135 -2.43 7.67 -21.61
CA GLN A 135 -2.72 8.77 -20.70
C GLN A 135 -1.95 8.61 -19.40
N LEU A 136 -1.40 9.73 -18.93
CA LEU A 136 -0.66 9.83 -17.67
C LEU A 136 -1.60 10.02 -16.47
N PHE A 137 -1.03 9.90 -15.27
CA PHE A 137 -1.76 9.90 -14.00
C PHE A 137 -1.51 11.18 -13.19
N ASP A 138 -2.58 11.68 -12.57
CA ASP A 138 -2.56 12.76 -11.59
C ASP A 138 -2.13 12.24 -10.21
N LEU A 139 -2.39 10.96 -9.92
CA LEU A 139 -2.02 10.28 -8.69
C LEU A 139 -1.48 8.88 -9.00
N ILE A 140 -0.37 8.49 -8.38
CA ILE A 140 0.02 7.09 -8.21
C ILE A 140 0.06 6.79 -6.72
N PHE A 141 -0.70 5.79 -6.27
CA PHE A 141 -0.71 5.32 -4.89
C PHE A 141 -0.01 3.95 -4.82
N ASP A 142 1.19 3.93 -4.24
CA ASP A 142 2.00 2.72 -4.05
C ASP A 142 1.92 2.28 -2.59
N TYR A 143 1.29 1.12 -2.36
CA TYR A 143 1.34 0.45 -1.08
C TYR A 143 1.67 -1.02 -1.25
N THR A 144 2.70 -1.48 -0.54
CA THR A 144 3.22 -2.85 -0.62
C THR A 144 3.67 -3.29 -2.02
N PHE A 145 3.82 -2.36 -2.97
CA PHE A 145 4.30 -2.65 -4.31
C PHE A 145 5.81 -2.44 -4.42
N PHE A 146 6.34 -1.29 -3.99
CA PHE A 146 7.79 -1.05 -4.00
C PHE A 146 8.59 -2.12 -3.22
N CYS A 147 8.11 -2.50 -2.03
CA CYS A 147 8.75 -3.55 -1.22
C CYS A 147 8.62 -4.95 -1.85
N ALA A 148 7.68 -5.16 -2.77
CA ALA A 148 7.51 -6.44 -3.47
C ALA A 148 8.49 -6.59 -4.65
N ILE A 149 9.19 -5.51 -5.04
CA ILE A 149 10.09 -5.47 -6.18
C ILE A 149 11.53 -5.81 -5.72
N GLU A 150 12.19 -6.68 -6.49
CA GLU A 150 13.61 -6.98 -6.35
C GLU A 150 14.45 -5.69 -6.25
N PRO A 151 15.37 -5.56 -5.27
CA PRO A 151 16.16 -4.34 -5.08
C PRO A 151 16.84 -3.83 -6.37
N GLY A 152 17.36 -4.74 -7.19
CA GLY A 152 17.99 -4.41 -8.48
C GLY A 152 17.06 -3.78 -9.54
N LEU A 153 15.73 -3.93 -9.37
CA LEU A 153 14.72 -3.36 -10.26
C LEU A 153 14.13 -2.03 -9.76
N ARG A 154 14.44 -1.58 -8.53
CA ARG A 154 13.87 -0.36 -7.94
C ARG A 154 14.18 0.91 -8.74
N SER A 155 15.37 1.00 -9.34
CA SER A 155 15.71 2.07 -10.29
C SER A 155 14.82 2.07 -11.54
N GLN A 156 14.39 0.89 -12.02
CA GLN A 156 13.46 0.78 -13.14
C GLN A 156 12.04 1.17 -12.72
N TRP A 157 11.63 0.79 -11.51
CA TRP A 157 10.36 1.22 -10.94
C TRP A 157 10.27 2.75 -10.87
N ALA A 158 11.30 3.41 -10.35
CA ALA A 158 11.30 4.88 -10.23
C ALA A 158 11.18 5.58 -11.58
N ARG A 159 11.92 5.09 -12.60
CA ARG A 159 11.77 5.58 -13.97
C ARG A 159 10.36 5.39 -14.50
N LYS A 160 9.76 4.22 -14.22
CA LYS A 160 8.40 3.93 -14.66
C LYS A 160 7.36 4.82 -14.00
N ILE A 161 7.47 5.06 -12.69
CA ILE A 161 6.64 6.01 -11.96
C ILE A 161 6.72 7.40 -12.58
N ARG A 162 7.93 7.92 -12.79
CA ARG A 162 8.15 9.20 -13.47
C ARG A 162 7.48 9.26 -14.84
N ASP A 163 7.62 8.21 -15.65
CA ASP A 163 7.07 8.17 -17.01
C ASP A 163 5.54 8.05 -17.04
N LEU A 164 4.93 7.57 -15.96
CA LEU A 164 3.48 7.42 -15.82
C LEU A 164 2.82 8.65 -15.19
N LEU A 165 3.56 9.45 -14.41
CA LEU A 165 3.07 10.67 -13.81
C LEU A 165 2.95 11.81 -14.81
N LYS A 166 1.88 12.60 -14.67
CA LYS A 166 1.83 13.94 -15.27
C LYS A 166 2.91 14.84 -14.65
N PRO A 167 3.30 15.95 -15.33
CA PRO A 167 4.26 16.90 -14.78
C PRO A 167 3.92 17.47 -13.39
N ASP A 168 2.63 17.54 -13.05
CA ASP A 168 2.08 17.97 -11.77
C ASP A 168 1.43 16.83 -10.96
N GLY A 169 1.63 15.59 -11.39
CA GLY A 169 1.12 14.41 -10.70
C GLY A 169 1.86 14.12 -9.40
N GLU A 170 1.16 13.43 -8.50
CA GLU A 170 1.65 13.08 -7.16
C GLU A 170 1.89 11.58 -7.05
N LEU A 171 3.01 11.20 -6.44
CA LEU A 171 3.23 9.84 -5.95
C LEU A 171 3.03 9.83 -4.43
N ILE A 172 2.15 8.96 -3.95
CA ILE A 172 1.97 8.68 -2.53
C ILE A 172 2.47 7.26 -2.28
N THR A 173 3.45 7.10 -1.39
CA THR A 173 3.97 5.80 -0.98
C THR A 173 3.64 5.52 0.48
N LEU A 174 3.32 4.28 0.79
CA LEU A 174 3.27 3.77 2.15
C LEU A 174 4.41 2.78 2.37
N MET A 175 5.37 3.17 3.20
CA MET A 175 6.54 2.36 3.48
C MET A 175 6.22 1.24 4.47
N PHE A 176 6.35 0.01 4.00
CA PHE A 176 6.26 -1.20 4.80
C PHE A 176 6.93 -2.35 4.05
N PRO A 177 7.66 -3.26 4.70
CA PRO A 177 8.08 -3.24 6.10
C PRO A 177 9.34 -2.38 6.33
N VAL A 178 9.40 -1.76 7.51
CA VAL A 178 10.56 -0.99 7.98
C VAL A 178 11.12 -1.69 9.21
N ASP A 179 11.86 -2.78 8.98
CA ASP A 179 12.46 -3.64 10.01
C ASP A 179 13.83 -4.17 9.54
N ASP A 180 14.41 -5.11 10.28
CA ASP A 180 15.77 -5.63 10.03
C ASP A 180 15.81 -6.98 9.30
N HIS A 181 14.67 -7.51 8.85
CA HIS A 181 14.65 -8.83 8.22
C HIS A 181 15.42 -8.85 6.89
N GLU A 182 15.79 -10.06 6.47
CA GLU A 182 16.55 -10.31 5.25
C GLU A 182 15.72 -11.09 4.24
N GLY A 183 15.97 -10.82 2.96
CA GLY A 183 15.21 -11.39 1.85
C GLY A 183 13.90 -10.65 1.59
N GLY A 184 13.05 -11.27 0.80
CA GLY A 184 11.77 -10.75 0.38
C GLY A 184 11.18 -11.68 -0.68
N PRO A 185 10.05 -11.33 -1.30
CA PRO A 185 9.16 -10.27 -0.88
C PRO A 185 8.48 -10.54 0.49
N PRO A 186 7.95 -9.50 1.18
CA PRO A 186 8.34 -8.11 0.96
C PRO A 186 9.81 -7.92 1.37
N TYR A 187 10.57 -7.12 0.64
CA TYR A 187 11.90 -6.66 1.03
C TYR A 187 11.76 -5.50 2.01
N LYS A 188 12.67 -5.39 3.00
CA LYS A 188 12.72 -4.19 3.83
C LYS A 188 12.97 -2.94 2.99
N VAL A 189 12.42 -1.82 3.48
CA VAL A 189 12.54 -0.51 2.86
C VAL A 189 12.79 0.56 3.93
N SER A 190 13.39 1.65 3.49
CA SER A 190 13.67 2.84 4.27
C SER A 190 13.46 4.08 3.40
N VAL A 191 13.35 5.26 4.03
CA VAL A 191 13.33 6.55 3.31
C VAL A 191 14.47 6.62 2.28
N ALA A 192 15.67 6.20 2.68
CA ALA A 192 16.87 6.24 1.84
C ALA A 192 16.72 5.38 0.56
N ASP A 193 16.02 4.24 0.62
CA ASP A 193 15.79 3.39 -0.56
C ASP A 193 14.93 4.10 -1.62
N TYR A 194 13.95 4.91 -1.19
CA TYR A 194 13.12 5.71 -2.08
C TYR A 194 13.89 6.91 -2.61
N GLU A 195 14.55 7.65 -1.73
CA GLU A 195 15.39 8.81 -2.08
C GLU A 195 16.46 8.45 -3.13
N GLU A 196 17.14 7.31 -2.95
CA GLU A 196 18.20 6.85 -3.87
C GLU A 196 17.70 6.76 -5.32
N VAL A 197 16.48 6.28 -5.53
CA VAL A 197 15.94 6.04 -6.87
C VAL A 197 15.07 7.18 -7.40
N LEU A 198 14.43 7.96 -6.52
CA LEU A 198 13.51 9.04 -6.89
C LEU A 198 14.21 10.40 -7.04
N HIS A 199 15.17 10.74 -6.16
CA HIS A 199 15.87 12.03 -6.22
C HIS A 199 16.61 12.27 -7.54
N PRO A 200 17.34 11.29 -8.13
CA PRO A 200 18.00 11.49 -9.43
C PRO A 200 17.03 11.80 -10.58
N LEU A 201 15.74 11.50 -10.40
CA LEU A 201 14.68 11.75 -11.37
C LEU A 201 13.92 13.07 -11.12
N GLY A 202 14.31 13.83 -10.09
CA GLY A 202 13.66 15.08 -9.70
C GLY A 202 12.36 14.89 -8.92
N LEU A 203 12.05 13.67 -8.49
CA LEU A 203 10.95 13.40 -7.56
C LEU A 203 11.49 13.59 -6.14
N GLN A 204 10.98 14.58 -5.41
CA GLN A 204 11.40 14.88 -4.03
C GLN A 204 10.23 14.72 -3.06
N ALA A 205 10.51 14.14 -1.89
CA ALA A 205 9.55 14.05 -0.81
C ALA A 205 9.27 15.46 -0.27
N THR A 206 8.00 15.84 -0.21
CA THR A 206 7.57 17.13 0.36
C THR A 206 6.98 16.99 1.74
N TYR A 207 6.55 15.78 2.09
CA TYR A 207 5.99 15.46 3.38
C TYR A 207 6.27 13.99 3.66
N ILE A 208 6.79 13.72 4.86
CA ILE A 208 7.02 12.39 5.40
C ILE A 208 6.41 12.40 6.79
N ALA A 209 5.47 11.51 7.05
CA ALA A 209 4.88 11.38 8.38
C ALA A 209 4.68 9.93 8.78
N GLU A 210 4.87 9.69 10.06
CA GLU A 210 4.41 8.47 10.72
C GLU A 210 2.88 8.47 10.78
N ASN A 211 2.30 7.30 10.56
CA ASN A 211 0.86 7.14 10.50
C ASN A 211 0.35 6.23 11.63
N GLU A 212 -0.39 6.83 12.56
CA GLU A 212 -1.06 6.12 13.65
C GLU A 212 -2.21 5.19 13.18
N LEU A 213 -2.70 5.37 11.94
CA LEU A 213 -3.69 4.48 11.31
C LEU A 213 -3.06 3.20 10.74
N ALA A 214 -1.81 2.90 11.13
CA ALA A 214 -1.16 1.63 10.88
C ALA A 214 -2.00 0.45 11.40
N VAL A 215 -2.33 -0.50 10.52
CA VAL A 215 -3.18 -1.65 10.87
C VAL A 215 -2.41 -2.63 11.76
N ALA A 216 -3.07 -3.18 12.79
CA ALA A 216 -2.46 -4.01 13.83
C ALA A 216 -1.54 -5.18 13.38
N PRO A 217 -1.75 -5.91 12.25
CA PRO A 217 -0.80 -6.91 11.77
C PRO A 217 0.55 -6.33 11.31
N ARG A 218 0.63 -5.00 11.17
CA ARG A 218 1.80 -4.23 10.74
C ARG A 218 2.42 -3.42 11.90
N MET A 219 1.86 -3.54 13.09
CA MET A 219 2.39 -3.05 14.36
C MET A 219 3.17 -4.20 15.00
N SER A 220 4.49 -4.29 14.81
CA SER A 220 5.26 -5.37 15.46
C SER A 220 5.23 -5.20 17.00
N LYS A 221 5.16 -6.32 17.74
CA LYS A 221 5.05 -6.32 19.21
C LYS A 221 6.34 -5.98 19.96
N HIS A 222 7.46 -5.76 19.28
CA HIS A 222 8.73 -5.45 19.96
C HIS A 222 9.60 -4.36 19.31
N ILE A 223 9.15 -3.76 18.22
CA ILE A 223 9.72 -2.55 17.61
C ILE A 223 8.51 -1.81 17.03
N GLU A 224 8.30 -0.54 17.38
CA GLU A 224 7.33 0.35 16.73
C GLU A 224 7.71 0.46 15.24
N THR A 225 7.25 -0.47 14.40
CA THR A 225 7.57 -0.44 12.97
C THR A 225 6.60 0.52 12.28
N GLU A 226 7.07 1.75 12.15
CA GLU A 226 6.42 2.94 11.60
C GLU A 226 5.94 2.75 10.16
N LEU A 227 4.65 2.99 9.89
CA LEU A 227 4.17 3.25 8.53
C LEU A 227 4.43 4.72 8.21
N LYS A 228 5.35 4.98 7.27
CA LYS A 228 5.62 6.33 6.78
C LYS A 228 4.85 6.59 5.49
N VAL A 229 4.08 7.66 5.48
CA VAL A 229 3.44 8.20 4.28
C VAL A 229 4.38 9.23 3.68
N GLU A 230 4.76 9.05 2.43
CA GLU A 230 5.56 10.04 1.72
C GLU A 230 4.83 10.57 0.49
N PHE A 231 4.88 11.89 0.32
CA PHE A 231 4.35 12.57 -0.85
C PHE A 231 5.50 13.05 -1.70
N TRP A 232 5.57 12.55 -2.94
CA TRP A 232 6.65 12.84 -3.88
C TRP A 232 6.12 13.64 -5.05
N PHE A 233 6.79 14.75 -5.35
CA PHE A 233 6.42 15.67 -6.43
C PHE A 233 7.56 15.81 -7.42
N LEU A 234 7.23 15.95 -8.71
CA LEU A 234 8.18 16.42 -9.71
C LEU A 234 8.58 17.87 -9.37
N GLY A 235 9.81 18.05 -8.92
CA GLY A 235 10.40 19.38 -8.82
C GLY A 235 10.45 20.00 -10.21
N LYS A 236 9.88 21.19 -10.39
CA LYS A 236 10.20 22.00 -11.57
C LYS A 236 11.70 22.29 -11.52
N ILE A 237 12.48 21.69 -12.45
CA ILE A 237 13.79 22.23 -12.83
C ILE A 237 13.51 23.60 -13.46
N SER A 238 13.50 24.61 -12.61
CA SER A 238 13.21 25.99 -13.00
C SER A 238 14.51 26.61 -13.50
N CYS A 239 14.85 26.38 -14.77
CA CYS A 239 15.66 27.36 -15.47
C CYS A 239 14.78 28.60 -15.72
N PHE A 240 15.11 29.68 -15.02
CA PHE A 240 14.65 31.07 -15.18
C PHE A 240 13.23 31.47 -14.70
N SER A 241 13.25 32.23 -13.61
CA SER A 241 12.57 33.52 -13.36
C SER A 241 11.08 33.69 -13.73
N TYR A 242 10.29 33.96 -12.69
CA TYR A 242 8.93 34.52 -12.65
C TYR A 242 7.76 33.63 -13.12
N LEU A 243 7.05 33.05 -12.15
CA LEU A 243 5.62 32.71 -12.25
C LEU A 243 4.88 33.12 -10.96
N PRO A 244 3.58 33.44 -11.06
CA PRO A 244 2.87 34.29 -10.10
C PRO A 244 2.48 33.58 -8.79
N PHE A 245 2.37 34.40 -7.74
CA PHE A 245 2.23 34.09 -6.31
C PHE A 245 1.04 33.19 -5.89
N ASN A 246 0.09 32.88 -6.78
CA ASN A 246 -1.19 32.25 -6.40
C ASN A 246 -1.21 30.71 -6.44
N PHE A 247 -0.13 30.05 -6.90
CA PHE A 247 -0.09 28.57 -6.97
C PHE A 247 0.57 27.91 -5.76
N LEU A 248 1.34 28.66 -4.96
CA LEU A 248 1.98 28.16 -3.74
C LEU A 248 0.97 28.00 -2.58
N ALA A 249 -0.15 28.72 -2.60
CA ALA A 249 -1.13 28.75 -1.52
C ALA A 249 -1.92 27.43 -1.35
N SER A 250 -2.32 26.78 -2.44
CA SER A 250 -3.08 25.50 -2.35
C SER A 250 -2.21 24.32 -1.92
N ARG A 251 -0.91 24.39 -2.18
CA ARG A 251 0.07 23.39 -1.74
C ARG A 251 0.35 23.52 -0.24
N ASP A 252 0.51 24.76 0.24
CA ASP A 252 0.69 25.06 1.67
C ASP A 252 -0.58 24.73 2.48
N GLU A 253 -1.78 25.00 1.96
CA GLU A 253 -3.04 24.58 2.61
C GLU A 253 -3.18 23.06 2.72
N ARG A 254 -2.82 22.29 1.68
CA ARG A 254 -2.85 20.82 1.76
C ARG A 254 -1.76 20.26 2.66
N THR A 255 -0.54 20.82 2.63
CA THR A 255 0.50 20.45 3.60
C THR A 255 0.05 20.75 5.03
N ARG A 256 -0.67 21.85 5.27
CA ARG A 256 -1.26 22.17 6.59
C ARG A 256 -2.42 21.22 6.98
N GLU A 257 -3.26 20.79 6.05
CA GLU A 257 -4.25 19.73 6.33
C GLU A 257 -3.57 18.39 6.63
N MET A 258 -2.46 18.07 5.95
CA MET A 258 -1.65 16.90 6.26
C MET A 258 -0.97 17.02 7.65
N GLU A 259 -0.54 18.20 8.06
CA GLU A 259 -0.05 18.46 9.42
C GLU A 259 -1.16 18.27 10.48
N LYS A 260 -2.43 18.46 10.12
CA LYS A 260 -3.59 18.16 11.00
C LYS A 260 -3.92 16.66 11.09
N ILE A 261 -3.28 15.80 10.29
CA ILE A 261 -3.31 14.33 10.47
C ILE A 261 -2.65 13.93 11.80
N ARG A 262 -1.96 14.84 12.48
CA ARG A 262 -1.61 14.69 13.90
C ARG A 262 -2.89 14.70 14.74
N ILE A 263 -3.48 13.51 14.93
CA ILE A 263 -4.65 13.29 15.79
C ILE A 263 -4.30 13.85 17.19
N PRO A 264 -5.17 14.62 17.85
CA PRO A 264 -4.92 15.03 19.22
C PRO A 264 -4.78 13.78 20.09
N SER A 265 -3.64 13.66 20.78
CA SER A 265 -3.35 12.62 21.78
C SER A 265 -4.63 12.30 22.54
N ILE A 266 -5.05 11.03 22.50
CA ILE A 266 -6.14 10.51 23.32
C ILE A 266 -5.92 11.03 24.75
N ALA A 267 -6.81 11.92 25.20
CA ALA A 267 -6.88 12.29 26.59
C ALA A 267 -7.18 11.00 27.35
N MET A 268 -6.24 10.58 28.19
CA MET A 268 -6.40 9.50 29.17
C MET A 268 -7.79 9.63 29.81
N ILE A 269 -8.66 8.66 29.51
CA ILE A 269 -9.88 8.46 30.29
C ILE A 269 -9.40 8.13 31.71
N PRO A 270 -9.78 8.91 32.75
CA PRO A 270 -9.36 8.61 34.10
C PRO A 270 -9.93 7.24 34.49
N SER A 271 -9.05 6.34 34.92
CA SER A 271 -9.38 5.06 35.52
C SER A 271 -10.42 5.28 36.62
N ALA A 272 -11.62 4.75 36.42
CA ALA A 272 -12.61 4.65 37.48
C ALA A 272 -12.02 3.74 38.56
N ALA A 273 -11.89 4.29 39.77
CA ALA A 273 -11.49 3.57 40.95
C ALA A 273 -12.43 2.38 41.18
N VAL A 274 -11.82 1.22 41.42
CA VAL A 274 -12.48 0.07 42.04
C VAL A 274 -12.66 0.44 43.50
N ASP A 275 -13.90 0.74 43.91
CA ASP A 275 -14.26 0.81 45.31
C ASP A 275 -14.38 -0.63 45.84
N ASP A 276 -13.48 -0.99 46.75
CA ASP A 276 -13.64 -2.11 47.67
C ASP A 276 -14.72 -1.74 48.70
N ASN A 277 -15.86 -2.43 48.67
CA ASN A 277 -16.69 -2.68 49.85
C ASN A 277 -17.57 -3.93 49.67
#